data_AF-A0AAV1LPE7-F1
#
_entry.id   AF-A0AAV1LPE7-F1
#
_cell.length_a   1.000
_cell.length_b   1.000
_cell.length_c   1.000
_cell.angle_alpha   90.00
_cell.angle_beta   90.00
_cell.angle_gamma   90.00
#
_symmetry.space_group_name_H-M   'P 1'
#
loop_
_entity.id
_entity.type
_entity.pdbx_description
1 polymer ?
#
loop_
_entity_poly.entity_id
_entity_poly.type
_entity_poly.pdbx_seq_one_letter_code
_entity_poly.pdbx_strand_id
1 'polypeptide(L)'
;MASRKNLSENEIQNLLLDVRDEDEVFLGDELEDELDEIIPDFRDEQVPVEEDGSNHETDLESSEEEIEEDIVQVRITNSPVTVLTVPEVLRGKGTKKQRTSEKFLWYGTHRRSSRTPQRNIIFHAPGNKALAKFTTSALDSWKLFFTDEILHMIVTNTNLEISEQRKKYKSDRPIASQNDDDDDNSVPTSIRPSFVRDVTVTELKALFGLYYLAGVLKINHLSVKEIFDKNTRINYFRSTMSEKRFEFLTNCLRFDDRSARAERRQHSKLAPIKELFDHIVETSKSLYSLSDCTTIDEQLLGFRGRCPFRMYIPSKPDKYGIKLLMFCDAKSYYMINSIIYTGKDSTPRELPVAEYYALELSTSIHGSNRNITYDNWFTSIPAAEKLLTKNVTTVGTMKKKQNRNPYSFFGNQKPPQKHINVCYS
;
A
#
# COMPACT_ATOMS: atom_id res chain seq x y z
N MET A 1 37.76 -33.21 -30.83
CA MET A 1 38.35 -32.37 -29.76
C MET A 1 38.80 -31.06 -30.38
N ALA A 2 38.00 -30.01 -30.27
CA ALA A 2 38.37 -28.67 -30.70
C ALA A 2 38.81 -27.87 -29.47
N SER A 3 40.05 -27.38 -29.50
CA SER A 3 40.68 -26.64 -28.42
C SER A 3 39.94 -25.32 -28.17
N ARG A 4 39.34 -25.14 -26.99
CA ARG A 4 38.79 -23.87 -26.53
C ARG A 4 39.96 -22.93 -26.22
N LYS A 5 40.28 -22.03 -27.13
CA LYS A 5 41.22 -20.93 -26.89
C LYS A 5 40.44 -19.81 -26.21
N ASN A 6 40.89 -19.37 -25.04
CA ASN A 6 40.31 -18.20 -24.36
C ASN A 6 40.68 -16.94 -25.17
N LEU A 7 39.70 -16.05 -25.37
CA LEU A 7 39.89 -14.75 -26.01
C LEU A 7 40.74 -13.84 -25.11
N SER A 8 41.61 -13.05 -25.73
CA SER A 8 42.40 -12.02 -25.06
C SER A 8 41.55 -10.80 -24.72
N GLU A 9 41.97 -10.01 -23.73
CA GLU A 9 41.24 -8.80 -23.30
C GLU A 9 41.00 -7.80 -24.44
N ASN A 10 41.92 -7.72 -25.41
CA ASN A 10 41.76 -6.86 -26.58
C ASN A 10 40.68 -7.37 -27.55
N GLU A 11 40.49 -8.68 -27.67
CA GLU A 11 39.41 -9.26 -28.48
C GLU A 11 38.04 -9.06 -27.81
N ILE A 12 38.00 -9.10 -26.47
CA ILE A 12 36.79 -8.79 -25.68
C ILE A 12 36.42 -7.30 -25.82
N GLN A 13 37.41 -6.40 -25.81
CA GLN A 13 37.18 -4.97 -25.93
C GLN A 13 36.67 -4.57 -27.31
N ASN A 14 37.16 -5.21 -28.38
CA ASN A 14 36.68 -4.94 -29.74
C ASN A 14 35.25 -5.45 -29.97
N LEU A 15 34.86 -6.58 -29.37
CA LEU A 15 33.47 -7.08 -29.42
C LEU A 15 32.47 -6.18 -28.68
N LEU A 16 32.93 -5.40 -27.69
CA LEU A 16 32.07 -4.49 -26.92
C LEU A 16 31.90 -3.12 -27.60
N LEU A 17 32.72 -2.78 -28.58
CA LEU A 17 32.67 -1.51 -29.31
C LEU A 17 31.79 -1.56 -30.58
N ASP A 18 31.48 -2.76 -31.09
CA ASP A 18 30.62 -2.99 -32.27
C ASP A 18 29.11 -3.08 -31.95
N VAL A 19 28.67 -2.80 -30.71
CA VAL A 19 27.23 -2.87 -30.31
C VAL A 19 26.64 -1.48 -30.05
N ARG A 20 27.05 -0.47 -30.82
CA ARG A 20 26.34 0.81 -30.84
C ARG A 20 25.91 1.11 -32.27
N ASP A 21 24.60 1.32 -32.38
CA ASP A 21 23.80 1.67 -33.55
C ASP A 21 23.07 0.45 -34.15
N GLU A 22 21.78 0.65 -34.45
CA GLU A 22 20.77 -0.28 -34.99
C GLU A 22 19.91 -1.03 -33.93
N ASP A 23 18.84 -0.37 -33.43
CA ASP A 23 17.51 -0.44 -34.04
C ASP A 23 16.38 0.07 -33.13
N GLU A 24 15.65 1.07 -33.63
CA GLU A 24 14.27 1.37 -33.26
C GLU A 24 13.37 0.20 -33.72
N VAL A 25 12.58 -0.37 -32.81
CA VAL A 25 11.52 -1.31 -33.20
C VAL A 25 10.17 -0.83 -32.68
N PHE A 26 9.33 -0.52 -33.67
CA PHE A 26 7.92 -0.18 -33.62
C PHE A 26 7.10 -1.47 -33.40
N LEU A 27 6.21 -1.49 -32.40
CA LEU A 27 5.17 -2.51 -32.20
C LEU A 27 3.94 -1.74 -31.67
N GLY A 28 2.80 -1.63 -32.34
CA GLY A 28 2.11 -2.61 -33.18
C GLY A 28 0.97 -3.19 -32.34
N ASP A 29 -0.20 -2.53 -32.40
CA ASP A 29 -1.44 -2.97 -31.74
C ASP A 29 -1.90 -4.31 -32.33
N GLU A 30 -1.87 -5.38 -31.54
CA GLU A 30 -2.64 -6.60 -31.85
C GLU A 30 -3.41 -7.08 -30.62
N LEU A 31 -4.72 -7.19 -30.85
CA LEU A 31 -5.74 -7.82 -30.03
C LEU A 31 -5.55 -9.34 -30.09
N GLU A 32 -5.40 -10.00 -28.95
CA GLU A 32 -5.67 -11.44 -28.85
C GLU A 32 -6.54 -11.73 -27.63
N ASP A 33 -7.77 -12.12 -27.92
CA ASP A 33 -8.67 -12.88 -27.07
C ASP A 33 -8.08 -14.30 -26.91
N GLU A 34 -7.66 -14.68 -25.71
CA GLU A 34 -7.47 -16.10 -25.38
C GLU A 34 -8.19 -16.48 -24.09
N LEU A 35 -8.93 -17.58 -24.21
CA LEU A 35 -9.79 -18.21 -23.23
C LEU A 35 -8.94 -18.92 -22.18
N ASP A 36 -9.04 -18.48 -20.92
CA ASP A 36 -8.42 -19.18 -19.79
C ASP A 36 -9.09 -20.56 -19.57
N GLU A 37 -8.34 -21.62 -19.82
CA GLU A 37 -8.65 -22.97 -19.35
C GLU A 37 -8.61 -23.00 -17.82
N ILE A 38 -9.76 -23.28 -17.23
CA ILE A 38 -10.01 -23.45 -15.80
C ILE A 38 -9.16 -24.63 -15.27
N ILE A 39 -8.20 -24.35 -14.37
CA ILE A 39 -7.61 -25.36 -13.50
C ILE A 39 -8.45 -25.42 -12.20
N PRO A 40 -9.16 -26.53 -11.91
CA PRO A 40 -9.95 -26.64 -10.69
C PRO A 40 -9.13 -27.35 -9.58
N ASP A 41 -8.75 -26.63 -8.51
CA ASP A 41 -8.83 -27.19 -7.15
C ASP A 41 -8.56 -26.13 -6.04
N PHE A 42 -9.62 -25.58 -5.48
CA PHE A 42 -9.64 -25.05 -4.11
C PHE A 42 -10.75 -25.80 -3.39
N ARG A 43 -10.39 -26.84 -2.62
CA ARG A 43 -11.37 -27.64 -1.89
C ARG A 43 -12.07 -26.82 -0.80
N ASP A 44 -13.37 -27.02 -0.81
CA ASP A 44 -14.37 -26.53 0.12
C ASP A 44 -14.14 -26.99 1.57
N GLU A 45 -14.34 -26.07 2.50
CA GLU A 45 -14.91 -26.40 3.80
C GLU A 45 -16.35 -25.85 3.76
N GLN A 46 -17.31 -26.72 3.42
CA GLN A 46 -18.73 -26.42 3.55
C GLN A 46 -19.10 -26.35 5.03
N VAL A 47 -19.59 -25.20 5.47
CA VAL A 47 -20.47 -25.09 6.63
C VAL A 47 -21.79 -24.55 6.11
N PRO A 48 -22.96 -25.10 6.50
CA PRO A 48 -24.24 -24.69 5.93
C PRO A 48 -24.53 -23.26 6.37
N VAL A 49 -24.68 -22.36 5.41
CA VAL A 49 -25.30 -21.05 5.63
C VAL A 49 -26.74 -21.21 5.21
N GLU A 50 -27.66 -21.02 6.14
CA GLU A 50 -29.08 -20.92 5.85
C GLU A 50 -29.29 -19.79 4.81
N GLU A 51 -29.92 -20.14 3.70
CA GLU A 51 -30.38 -19.19 2.70
C GLU A 51 -31.46 -18.31 3.32
N ASP A 52 -31.08 -17.12 3.78
CA ASP A 52 -32.02 -16.01 3.91
C ASP A 52 -31.88 -15.13 2.67
N GLY A 53 -32.83 -15.31 1.76
CA GLY A 53 -32.91 -14.61 0.49
C GLY A 53 -33.12 -13.11 0.69
N SER A 54 -32.05 -12.34 0.59
CA SER A 54 -32.13 -10.96 0.12
C SER A 54 -30.94 -10.66 -0.79
N ASN A 55 -31.20 -10.76 -2.10
CA ASN A 55 -30.36 -10.14 -3.12
C ASN A 55 -30.45 -8.62 -2.94
N HIS A 56 -29.53 -8.06 -2.18
CA HIS A 56 -29.18 -6.65 -2.32
C HIS A 56 -27.83 -6.55 -3.01
N GLU A 57 -27.87 -6.48 -4.33
CA GLU A 57 -26.89 -5.74 -5.11
C GLU A 57 -26.76 -4.36 -4.49
N THR A 58 -25.65 -4.09 -3.81
CA THR A 58 -25.32 -2.72 -3.42
C THR A 58 -24.62 -2.07 -4.60
N ASP A 59 -25.43 -1.54 -5.53
CA ASP A 59 -25.01 -0.47 -6.41
C ASP A 59 -24.59 0.71 -5.53
N LEU A 60 -23.29 0.86 -5.36
CA LEU A 60 -22.73 2.16 -5.07
C LEU A 60 -22.75 2.93 -6.39
N GLU A 61 -23.84 3.66 -6.64
CA GLU A 61 -23.80 4.84 -7.51
C GLU A 61 -22.76 5.81 -6.92
N SER A 62 -21.50 5.62 -7.33
CA SER A 62 -20.55 6.71 -7.39
C SER A 62 -21.10 7.68 -8.42
N SER A 63 -21.83 8.70 -7.96
CA SER A 63 -22.08 9.90 -8.75
C SER A 63 -20.78 10.67 -8.92
N GLU A 64 -19.91 10.13 -9.76
CA GLU A 64 -18.83 10.85 -10.43
C GLU A 64 -19.43 11.32 -11.75
N GLU A 65 -20.11 12.47 -11.73
CA GLU A 65 -20.37 13.22 -12.97
C GLU A 65 -19.00 13.65 -13.53
N GLU A 66 -18.74 13.29 -14.78
CA GLU A 66 -17.59 13.72 -15.57
C GLU A 66 -17.45 15.24 -15.51
N ILE A 67 -16.26 15.74 -15.16
CA ILE A 67 -15.91 17.15 -15.31
C ILE A 67 -14.64 17.20 -16.16
N GLU A 68 -14.76 17.76 -17.36
CA GLU A 68 -13.63 18.17 -18.20
C GLU A 68 -12.71 19.13 -17.43
N GLU A 69 -11.44 18.74 -17.27
CA GLU A 69 -10.41 19.61 -16.70
C GLU A 69 -9.82 20.52 -17.79
N ASP A 70 -10.25 21.79 -17.81
CA ASP A 70 -9.55 22.83 -18.57
C ASP A 70 -8.20 23.16 -17.89
N ILE A 71 -7.10 22.77 -18.53
CA ILE A 71 -5.73 23.07 -18.10
C ILE A 71 -5.45 24.57 -18.30
N VAL A 72 -5.43 25.35 -17.22
CA VAL A 72 -4.94 26.74 -17.23
C VAL A 72 -3.49 26.78 -16.73
N GLN A 73 -2.54 26.93 -17.65
CA GLN A 73 -1.15 27.23 -17.31
C GLN A 73 -1.03 28.63 -16.68
N VAL A 74 -0.65 28.70 -15.41
CA VAL A 74 -0.39 29.97 -14.72
C VAL A 74 1.10 30.33 -14.86
N ARG A 75 1.40 31.34 -15.71
CA ARG A 75 2.69 32.04 -15.67
C ARG A 75 2.66 33.12 -14.59
N ILE A 76 3.64 33.09 -13.69
CA ILE A 76 3.82 34.09 -12.64
C ILE A 76 4.40 35.37 -13.27
N THR A 77 3.69 36.49 -13.18
CA THR A 77 4.27 37.82 -13.42
C THR A 77 4.13 38.70 -12.18
N ASN A 78 5.25 39.31 -11.79
CA ASN A 78 5.34 40.23 -10.66
C ASN A 78 4.70 41.58 -11.04
N SER A 79 3.62 41.96 -10.35
CA SER A 79 3.09 43.34 -10.33
C SER A 79 2.41 43.64 -8.99
N PRO A 80 2.43 44.91 -8.54
CA PRO A 80 2.23 45.25 -7.13
C PRO A 80 0.76 45.21 -6.71
N VAL A 81 0.54 44.78 -5.47
CA VAL A 81 -0.78 44.57 -4.86
C VAL A 81 -1.38 45.89 -4.39
N THR A 82 -2.51 46.28 -4.98
CA THR A 82 -3.39 47.35 -4.47
C THR A 82 -4.12 46.85 -3.23
N VAL A 83 -4.02 47.56 -2.11
CA VAL A 83 -4.72 47.26 -0.85
C VAL A 83 -6.19 47.64 -0.99
N LEU A 84 -7.08 46.66 -1.05
CA LEU A 84 -8.52 46.87 -0.86
C LEU A 84 -8.89 46.72 0.62
N THR A 85 -9.72 47.66 1.06
CA THR A 85 -10.15 47.95 2.42
C THR A 85 -11.20 46.99 2.98
N VAL A 86 -11.09 46.73 4.29
CA VAL A 86 -12.01 46.03 5.23
C VAL A 86 -12.21 44.51 5.00
N PRO A 87 -11.98 43.63 6.01
CA PRO A 87 -12.30 42.21 5.89
C PRO A 87 -13.81 41.97 5.78
N GLU A 88 -14.26 41.44 4.65
CA GLU A 88 -15.64 40.97 4.49
C GLU A 88 -15.86 39.73 5.38
N VAL A 89 -16.82 39.84 6.31
CA VAL A 89 -17.20 38.77 7.24
C VAL A 89 -18.40 38.03 6.68
N LEU A 90 -18.20 36.81 6.18
CA LEU A 90 -19.28 35.98 5.64
C LEU A 90 -19.84 35.08 6.75
N ARG A 91 -21.14 34.74 6.70
CA ARG A 91 -21.81 33.95 7.75
C ARG A 91 -22.38 32.65 7.18
N GLY A 92 -22.03 31.51 7.79
CA GLY A 92 -22.60 30.20 7.46
C GLY A 92 -23.98 29.97 8.11
N LYS A 93 -24.81 29.10 7.52
CA LYS A 93 -26.08 28.66 8.12
C LYS A 93 -25.81 27.55 9.16
N GLY A 94 -26.07 27.84 10.43
CA GLY A 94 -26.20 26.80 11.47
C GLY A 94 -27.48 25.99 11.25
N THR A 95 -27.41 24.67 11.38
CA THR A 95 -28.59 23.80 11.29
C THR A 95 -29.52 24.10 12.46
N LYS A 96 -30.78 24.46 12.14
CA LYS A 96 -31.85 24.74 13.11
C LYS A 96 -32.12 23.51 13.98
N LYS A 97 -31.42 23.36 15.11
CA LYS A 97 -31.86 22.62 16.31
C LYS A 97 -30.94 22.74 17.54
N GLN A 98 -30.09 23.76 17.63
CA GLN A 98 -29.46 24.14 18.90
C GLN A 98 -29.72 25.61 19.17
N ARG A 99 -30.36 25.88 20.31
CA ARG A 99 -30.86 27.18 20.73
C ARG A 99 -29.77 28.00 21.43
N THR A 100 -28.53 27.83 20.99
CA THR A 100 -27.35 28.60 21.40
C THR A 100 -26.58 28.98 20.14
N SER A 101 -26.28 30.26 20.05
CA SER A 101 -25.79 30.95 18.87
C SER A 101 -24.32 30.65 18.56
N GLU A 102 -24.05 29.74 17.64
CA GLU A 102 -22.76 29.70 16.95
C GLU A 102 -22.99 29.75 15.44
N LYS A 103 -23.07 30.97 14.89
CA LYS A 103 -22.98 31.21 13.45
C LYS A 103 -21.49 31.16 13.08
N PHE A 104 -21.09 30.24 12.21
CA PHE A 104 -19.74 30.21 11.66
C PHE A 104 -19.42 31.54 10.95
N LEU A 105 -18.33 32.19 11.37
CA LEU A 105 -17.80 33.44 10.82
C LEU A 105 -16.63 33.11 9.90
N TRP A 106 -16.76 33.49 8.63
CA TRP A 106 -15.75 33.33 7.60
C TRP A 106 -15.13 34.69 7.30
N TYR A 107 -13.84 34.74 7.01
CA TYR A 107 -13.13 35.98 6.69
C TYR A 107 -12.56 35.92 5.27
N GLY A 108 -12.82 36.96 4.46
CA GLY A 108 -12.30 37.07 3.09
C GLY A 108 -10.81 37.40 2.98
N THR A 109 -10.14 37.76 4.09
CA THR A 109 -8.71 38.08 4.12
C THR A 109 -8.00 37.43 5.30
N HIS A 110 -6.83 36.84 5.05
CA HIS A 110 -6.00 36.25 6.11
C HIS A 110 -5.42 37.37 6.98
N ARG A 111 -5.59 37.29 8.30
CA ARG A 111 -4.94 38.23 9.23
C ARG A 111 -3.42 38.07 9.14
N ARG A 112 -2.69 39.16 8.90
CA ARG A 112 -1.21 39.17 8.94
C ARG A 112 -0.76 39.18 10.40
N SER A 113 -0.16 38.09 10.87
CA SER A 113 0.54 38.06 12.17
C SER A 113 2.04 38.21 11.94
N SER A 114 2.70 39.10 12.67
CA SER A 114 4.15 39.29 12.60
C SER A 114 4.94 38.25 13.39
N ARG A 115 4.28 37.53 14.32
CA ARG A 115 4.89 36.49 15.17
C ARG A 115 4.10 35.19 15.03
N THR A 116 4.80 34.06 14.96
CA THR A 116 4.19 32.73 14.99
C THR A 116 3.47 32.56 16.34
N PRO A 117 2.13 32.37 16.36
CA PRO A 117 1.40 32.12 17.59
C PRO A 117 1.96 30.89 18.33
N GLN A 118 1.93 30.89 19.67
CA GLN A 118 2.43 29.75 20.46
C GLN A 118 1.78 28.42 20.06
N ARG A 119 0.49 28.45 19.71
CA ARG A 119 -0.27 27.31 19.19
C ARG A 119 0.23 26.77 17.84
N ASN A 120 1.07 27.50 17.11
CA ASN A 120 1.66 27.09 15.84
C ASN A 120 3.14 26.67 15.99
N ILE A 121 3.67 26.68 17.21
CA ILE A 121 5.06 26.26 17.48
C ILE A 121 5.06 24.75 17.70
N ILE A 122 5.82 24.04 16.87
CA ILE A 122 6.05 22.61 17.00
C ILE A 122 7.36 22.41 17.75
N PHE A 123 7.28 21.72 18.89
CA PHE A 123 8.43 21.53 19.79
C PHE A 123 9.32 20.34 19.40
N HIS A 124 8.82 19.42 18.57
CA HIS A 124 9.54 18.21 18.20
C HIS A 124 10.00 18.25 16.74
N ALA A 125 11.31 18.22 16.55
CA ALA A 125 11.91 18.13 15.23
C ALA A 125 11.46 16.81 14.52
N PRO A 126 11.21 16.87 13.21
CA PRO A 126 10.98 15.67 12.42
C PRO A 126 12.25 14.83 12.30
N GLY A 127 12.09 13.53 12.05
CA GLY A 127 13.20 12.62 11.79
C GLY A 127 13.16 11.34 12.62
N ASN A 128 14.21 10.53 12.45
CA ASN A 128 14.31 9.21 13.06
C ASN A 128 14.29 9.29 14.60
N LYS A 129 13.64 8.30 15.21
CA LYS A 129 13.55 8.09 16.66
C LYS A 129 14.20 6.77 17.05
N ALA A 130 14.42 6.60 18.35
CA ALA A 130 14.88 5.35 18.95
C ALA A 130 16.09 4.77 18.20
N LEU A 131 16.04 3.48 17.87
CA LEU A 131 17.11 2.75 17.19
C LEU A 131 17.39 3.27 15.77
N ALA A 132 16.37 3.80 15.07
CA ALA A 132 16.53 4.33 13.72
C ALA A 132 17.45 5.56 13.64
N LYS A 133 17.78 6.21 14.76
CA LYS A 133 18.76 7.31 14.80
C LYS A 133 20.18 6.84 14.53
N PHE A 134 20.50 5.61 14.88
CA PHE A 134 21.85 5.06 14.82
C PHE A 134 22.06 4.14 13.62
N THR A 135 20.98 3.86 12.89
CA THR A 135 21.00 3.01 11.71
C THR A 135 21.56 3.76 10.52
N THR A 136 22.61 3.20 9.91
CA THR A 136 23.29 3.80 8.74
C THR A 136 23.18 2.95 7.48
N SER A 137 22.94 1.63 7.62
CA SER A 137 22.83 0.71 6.49
C SER A 137 21.36 0.42 6.15
N ALA A 138 21.06 0.25 4.86
CA ALA A 138 19.71 -0.09 4.41
C ALA A 138 19.21 -1.43 4.98
N LEU A 139 20.11 -2.40 5.14
CA LEU A 139 19.78 -3.70 5.72
C LEU A 139 19.42 -3.58 7.21
N ASP A 140 20.14 -2.76 7.96
CA ASP A 140 19.81 -2.56 9.37
C ASP A 140 18.51 -1.76 9.53
N SER A 141 18.19 -0.85 8.60
CA SER A 141 16.87 -0.20 8.55
C SER A 141 15.75 -1.21 8.29
N TRP A 142 15.99 -2.18 7.41
CA TRP A 142 15.03 -3.24 7.11
C TRP A 142 14.78 -4.15 8.32
N LYS A 143 15.83 -4.51 9.06
CA LYS A 143 15.73 -5.33 10.29
C LYS A 143 14.92 -4.69 11.41
N LEU A 144 14.74 -3.36 11.39
CA LEU A 144 13.88 -2.70 12.37
C LEU A 144 12.41 -3.13 12.20
N PHE A 145 11.96 -3.36 10.97
CA PHE A 145 10.59 -3.81 10.65
C PHE A 145 10.45 -5.33 10.60
N PHE A 146 11.50 -6.02 10.16
CA PHE A 146 11.55 -7.50 10.13
C PHE A 146 12.51 -7.99 11.20
N THR A 147 12.05 -7.87 12.45
CA THR A 147 12.76 -8.37 13.63
C THR A 147 12.93 -9.89 13.57
N ASP A 148 13.90 -10.42 14.31
CA ASP A 148 14.13 -11.87 14.34
C ASP A 148 12.89 -12.62 14.86
N GLU A 149 12.14 -12.05 15.80
CA GLU A 149 10.87 -12.61 16.29
C GLU A 149 9.83 -12.79 15.18
N ILE A 150 9.60 -11.73 14.38
CA ILE A 150 8.67 -11.80 13.24
C ILE A 150 9.14 -12.80 12.19
N LEU A 151 10.44 -12.81 11.89
CA LEU A 151 10.99 -13.76 10.92
C LEU A 151 10.84 -15.20 11.40
N HIS A 152 11.08 -15.46 12.68
CA HIS A 152 10.87 -16.78 13.29
C HIS A 152 9.39 -17.18 13.30
N MET A 153 8.48 -16.25 13.54
CA MET A 153 7.03 -16.49 13.45
C MET A 153 6.62 -16.88 12.03
N ILE A 154 7.10 -16.15 11.00
CA ILE A 154 6.83 -16.48 9.59
C ILE A 154 7.40 -17.85 9.23
N VAL A 155 8.65 -18.13 9.60
CA VAL A 155 9.30 -19.43 9.34
C VAL A 155 8.53 -20.57 10.00
N THR A 156 8.13 -20.41 11.26
CA THR A 156 7.40 -21.43 12.01
C THR A 156 6.07 -21.77 11.34
N ASN A 157 5.27 -20.75 11.04
CA ASN A 157 3.96 -20.94 10.41
C ASN A 157 4.08 -21.46 8.97
N THR A 158 5.08 -21.01 8.23
CA THR A 158 5.37 -21.51 6.89
C THR A 158 5.79 -22.98 6.92
N ASN A 159 6.60 -23.41 7.89
CA ASN A 159 7.00 -24.81 8.05
C ASN A 159 5.84 -25.74 8.41
N LEU A 160 4.87 -25.26 9.18
CA LEU A 160 3.62 -26.01 9.41
C LEU A 160 2.87 -26.27 8.10
N GLU A 161 2.74 -25.24 7.25
CA GLU A 161 2.12 -25.40 5.94
C GLU A 161 2.94 -26.30 5.00
N ILE A 162 4.26 -26.14 4.99
CA ILE A 162 5.17 -27.01 4.21
C ILE A 162 4.98 -28.47 4.63
N SER A 163 4.87 -28.77 5.92
CA SER A 163 4.63 -30.14 6.41
C SER A 163 3.36 -30.75 5.82
N GLU A 164 2.28 -29.97 5.72
CA GLU A 164 1.02 -30.40 5.13
C GLU A 164 1.13 -30.57 3.60
N GLN A 165 1.69 -29.58 2.90
CA GLN A 165 1.83 -29.64 1.44
C GLN A 165 2.79 -30.75 1.01
N ARG A 166 3.83 -31.02 1.81
CA ARG A 166 4.82 -32.08 1.57
C ARG A 166 4.17 -33.47 1.50
N LYS A 167 3.03 -33.71 2.18
CA LYS A 167 2.31 -35.00 2.11
C LYS A 167 1.83 -35.34 0.70
N LYS A 168 1.61 -34.33 -0.15
CA LYS A 168 1.17 -34.50 -1.55
C LYS A 168 2.27 -35.02 -2.46
N TYR A 169 3.54 -34.88 -2.05
CA TYR A 169 4.68 -35.29 -2.83
C TYR A 169 5.08 -36.70 -2.43
N LYS A 170 5.01 -37.63 -3.40
CA LYS A 170 5.55 -38.97 -3.22
C LYS A 170 7.07 -38.87 -3.09
N SER A 171 7.64 -39.66 -2.21
CA SER A 171 9.08 -39.88 -2.20
C SER A 171 9.47 -40.71 -3.41
N ASP A 172 10.40 -40.19 -4.21
CA ASP A 172 10.91 -40.89 -5.39
C ASP A 172 11.84 -42.03 -4.96
N ARG A 173 11.25 -43.19 -4.62
CA ARG A 173 11.73 -44.59 -4.77
C ARG A 173 11.26 -45.50 -3.61
N PRO A 174 10.76 -46.70 -3.94
CA PRO A 174 11.26 -47.92 -3.31
C PRO A 174 12.63 -48.25 -3.92
N ILE A 175 13.68 -48.37 -3.10
CA ILE A 175 14.84 -49.16 -3.54
C ILE A 175 14.35 -50.60 -3.50
N ALA A 176 14.32 -51.26 -4.66
CA ALA A 176 14.16 -52.70 -4.69
C ALA A 176 15.29 -53.30 -3.84
N SER A 177 14.93 -54.01 -2.78
CA SER A 177 15.79 -54.99 -2.14
C SER A 177 16.16 -56.03 -3.21
N GLN A 178 17.24 -55.78 -3.94
CA GLN A 178 18.04 -56.83 -4.55
C GLN A 178 19.41 -56.70 -3.91
N ASN A 179 19.49 -57.32 -2.74
CA ASN A 179 20.61 -58.13 -2.29
C ASN A 179 20.04 -58.88 -1.07
N ASP A 180 19.61 -60.11 -1.34
CA ASP A 180 19.64 -61.15 -0.33
C ASP A 180 21.10 -61.23 0.16
N ASP A 181 21.30 -61.34 1.47
CA ASP A 181 22.58 -61.48 2.15
C ASP A 181 23.42 -60.18 2.29
N ASP A 182 23.10 -59.32 3.27
CA ASP A 182 24.09 -58.80 4.21
C ASP A 182 23.44 -57.96 5.34
N ASP A 183 23.91 -58.25 6.55
CA ASP A 183 23.53 -57.71 7.85
C ASP A 183 23.96 -56.23 8.01
N ASP A 184 23.15 -55.29 7.53
CA ASP A 184 23.24 -53.88 7.96
C ASP A 184 21.86 -53.24 8.12
N ASN A 185 21.57 -52.81 9.35
CA ASN A 185 20.28 -52.33 9.82
C ASN A 185 20.03 -50.86 9.41
N SER A 186 20.28 -50.50 8.15
CA SER A 186 20.07 -49.15 7.63
C SER A 186 18.76 -49.06 6.83
N VAL A 187 17.72 -48.56 7.49
CA VAL A 187 16.41 -48.29 6.89
C VAL A 187 16.57 -47.32 5.70
N PRO A 188 16.02 -47.62 4.50
CA PRO A 188 16.06 -46.70 3.37
C PRO A 188 15.29 -45.42 3.72
N THR A 189 15.99 -44.31 3.90
CA THR A 189 15.36 -43.02 4.15
C THR A 189 14.71 -42.55 2.85
N SER A 190 13.38 -42.66 2.77
CA SER A 190 12.51 -42.03 1.77
C SER A 190 13.00 -40.59 1.45
N ILE A 191 13.67 -40.39 0.31
CA ILE A 191 14.20 -39.07 -0.09
C ILE A 191 13.09 -38.30 -0.82
N ARG A 192 12.32 -37.52 -0.07
CA ARG A 192 11.41 -36.52 -0.64
C ARG A 192 12.22 -35.49 -1.46
N PRO A 193 11.61 -34.85 -2.49
CA PRO A 193 12.30 -33.84 -3.28
C PRO A 193 12.92 -32.74 -2.41
N SER A 194 14.11 -32.25 -2.78
CA SER A 194 14.82 -31.24 -1.97
C SER A 194 14.05 -29.92 -1.82
N PHE A 195 13.23 -29.57 -2.81
CA PHE A 195 12.46 -28.32 -2.82
C PHE A 195 11.29 -28.29 -1.84
N VAL A 196 10.91 -29.42 -1.22
CA VAL A 196 9.83 -29.48 -0.21
C VAL A 196 10.33 -29.47 1.23
N ARG A 197 11.63 -29.21 1.45
CA ARG A 197 12.24 -29.14 2.80
C ARG A 197 11.76 -27.91 3.58
N ASP A 198 11.98 -27.93 4.89
CA ASP A 198 11.63 -26.81 5.77
C ASP A 198 12.44 -25.57 5.38
N VAL A 199 11.82 -24.40 5.53
CA VAL A 199 12.43 -23.10 5.28
C VAL A 199 13.21 -22.65 6.51
N THR A 200 14.32 -21.96 6.29
CA THR A 200 15.11 -21.31 7.34
C THR A 200 14.96 -19.78 7.26
N VAL A 201 15.34 -19.06 8.31
CA VAL A 201 15.34 -17.58 8.28
C VAL A 201 16.21 -17.03 7.15
N THR A 202 17.35 -17.65 6.89
CA THR A 202 18.24 -17.25 5.78
C THR A 202 17.55 -17.42 4.43
N GLU A 203 16.86 -18.54 4.22
CA GLU A 203 16.14 -18.80 2.97
C GLU A 203 14.91 -17.88 2.82
N LEU A 204 14.20 -17.57 3.90
CA LEU A 204 13.11 -16.59 3.90
C LEU A 204 13.61 -15.19 3.52
N LYS A 205 14.75 -14.75 4.10
CA LYS A 205 15.39 -13.48 3.73
C LYS A 205 15.79 -13.46 2.26
N ALA A 206 16.31 -14.57 1.74
CA ALA A 206 16.64 -14.71 0.33
C ALA A 206 15.40 -14.62 -0.57
N LEU A 207 14.28 -15.25 -0.18
CA LEU A 207 13.00 -15.16 -0.88
C LEU A 207 12.50 -13.71 -0.95
N PHE A 208 12.50 -12.98 0.17
CA PHE A 208 12.12 -11.57 0.20
C PHE A 208 13.06 -10.70 -0.64
N GLY A 209 14.36 -10.99 -0.62
CA GLY A 209 15.34 -10.35 -1.50
C GLY A 209 15.00 -10.52 -2.98
N LEU A 210 14.54 -11.70 -3.40
CA LEU A 210 14.09 -11.95 -4.77
C LEU A 210 12.81 -11.17 -5.12
N TYR A 211 11.84 -11.04 -4.20
CA TYR A 211 10.66 -10.20 -4.44
C TYR A 211 11.03 -8.72 -4.61
N TYR A 212 11.93 -8.19 -3.77
CA TYR A 212 12.42 -6.82 -3.94
C TYR A 212 13.17 -6.64 -5.25
N LEU A 213 14.03 -7.60 -5.62
CA LEU A 213 14.76 -7.56 -6.87
C LEU A 213 13.83 -7.59 -8.09
N ALA A 214 12.75 -8.39 -8.05
CA ALA A 214 11.74 -8.42 -9.10
C ALA A 214 11.09 -7.02 -9.29
N GLY A 215 10.81 -6.32 -8.19
CA GLY A 215 10.30 -4.94 -8.23
C GLY A 215 11.30 -3.94 -8.79
N VAL A 216 12.58 -4.01 -8.36
CA VAL A 216 13.66 -3.14 -8.86
C VAL A 216 13.88 -3.32 -10.37
N LEU A 217 13.84 -4.56 -10.85
CA LEU A 217 13.99 -4.89 -12.27
C LEU A 217 12.70 -4.69 -13.07
N LYS A 218 11.56 -4.38 -12.43
CA LYS A 218 10.23 -4.26 -13.05
C LYS A 218 9.79 -5.51 -13.83
N ILE A 219 10.15 -6.68 -13.32
CA ILE A 219 9.81 -7.99 -13.91
C ILE A 219 8.71 -8.72 -13.13
N ASN A 220 8.01 -8.03 -12.25
CA ASN A 220 6.98 -8.58 -11.36
C ASN A 220 5.73 -9.09 -12.10
N HIS A 221 5.59 -8.80 -13.40
CA HIS A 221 4.52 -9.33 -14.25
C HIS A 221 4.97 -10.47 -15.16
N LEU A 222 6.27 -10.81 -15.19
CA LEU A 222 6.75 -11.98 -15.91
C LEU A 222 6.38 -13.25 -15.16
N SER A 223 6.20 -14.34 -15.90
CA SER A 223 6.00 -15.65 -15.30
C SER A 223 7.25 -16.10 -14.54
N VAL A 224 7.06 -16.95 -13.53
CA VAL A 224 8.18 -17.55 -12.79
C VAL A 224 9.12 -18.30 -13.73
N LYS A 225 8.58 -18.98 -14.75
CA LYS A 225 9.38 -19.69 -15.75
C LYS A 225 10.30 -18.76 -16.54
N GLU A 226 9.82 -17.59 -16.96
CA GLU A 226 10.63 -16.59 -17.65
C GLU A 226 11.71 -16.02 -16.75
N ILE A 227 11.36 -15.65 -15.50
CA ILE A 227 12.31 -15.10 -14.52
C ILE A 227 13.47 -16.09 -14.24
N PHE A 228 13.18 -17.39 -14.27
CA PHE A 228 14.16 -18.46 -14.01
C PHE A 228 14.72 -19.12 -15.28
N ASP A 229 14.38 -18.65 -16.48
CA ASP A 229 14.91 -19.21 -17.73
C ASP A 229 16.42 -18.92 -17.82
N LYS A 230 17.17 -19.94 -18.26
CA LYS A 230 18.61 -19.89 -18.45
C LYS A 230 19.04 -18.91 -19.53
N ASN A 231 18.15 -18.62 -20.48
CA ASN A 231 18.43 -17.68 -21.56
C ASN A 231 18.26 -16.22 -21.11
N THR A 232 17.59 -15.98 -19.99
CA THR A 232 17.56 -14.63 -19.42
C THR A 232 18.93 -14.28 -18.85
N ARG A 233 19.32 -13.01 -18.99
CA ARG A 233 20.55 -12.50 -18.37
C ARG A 233 20.40 -12.26 -16.86
N ILE A 234 19.33 -12.77 -16.24
CA ILE A 234 18.95 -12.52 -14.85
C ILE A 234 19.38 -13.72 -13.98
N ASN A 235 20.69 -13.83 -13.78
CA ASN A 235 21.25 -14.99 -13.06
C ASN A 235 20.98 -14.98 -11.55
N TYR A 236 20.61 -13.84 -10.96
CA TYR A 236 20.44 -13.68 -9.51
C TYR A 236 19.41 -14.65 -8.91
N PHE A 237 18.28 -14.85 -9.59
CA PHE A 237 17.20 -15.72 -9.11
C PHE A 237 17.67 -17.17 -9.02
N ARG A 238 18.22 -17.69 -10.12
CA ARG A 238 18.75 -19.06 -10.22
C ARG A 238 19.96 -19.32 -9.34
N SER A 239 20.75 -18.28 -9.07
CA SER A 239 21.90 -18.35 -8.16
C SER A 239 21.47 -18.36 -6.69
N THR A 240 20.26 -17.89 -6.39
CA THR A 240 19.73 -17.80 -5.02
C THR A 240 18.94 -19.05 -4.63
N MET A 241 18.01 -19.50 -5.48
CA MET A 241 17.25 -20.75 -5.28
C MET A 241 16.77 -21.32 -6.62
N SER A 242 16.23 -22.54 -6.62
CA SER A 242 15.64 -23.12 -7.83
C SER A 242 14.23 -22.58 -8.09
N GLU A 243 13.82 -22.57 -9.36
CA GLU A 243 12.45 -22.20 -9.80
C GLU A 243 11.37 -22.92 -8.99
N LYS A 244 11.48 -24.26 -8.91
CA LYS A 244 10.55 -25.10 -8.13
C LYS A 244 10.52 -24.74 -6.65
N ARG A 245 11.66 -24.35 -6.06
CA ARG A 245 11.72 -23.95 -4.65
C ARG A 245 11.05 -22.59 -4.44
N PHE A 246 11.31 -21.63 -5.32
CA PHE A 246 10.68 -20.31 -5.28
C PHE A 246 9.15 -20.40 -5.37
N GLU A 247 8.64 -21.17 -6.34
CA GLU A 247 7.21 -21.40 -6.52
C GLU A 247 6.59 -22.12 -5.30
N PHE A 248 7.24 -23.20 -4.83
CA PHE A 248 6.76 -23.93 -3.66
C PHE A 248 6.69 -23.06 -2.40
N LEU A 249 7.73 -22.27 -2.12
CA LEU A 249 7.74 -21.36 -0.97
C LEU A 249 6.70 -20.24 -1.09
N THR A 250 6.53 -19.66 -2.29
CA THR A 250 5.51 -18.64 -2.56
C THR A 250 4.11 -19.16 -2.20
N ASN A 251 3.82 -20.42 -2.51
CA ASN A 251 2.53 -21.06 -2.20
C ASN A 251 2.36 -21.44 -0.72
N CYS A 252 3.46 -21.70 -0.01
CA CYS A 252 3.44 -22.15 1.38
C CYS A 252 3.57 -21.02 2.41
N LEU A 253 3.88 -19.78 2.00
CA LEU A 253 4.12 -18.67 2.92
C LEU A 253 2.90 -18.40 3.81
N ARG A 254 3.08 -18.36 5.13
CA ARG A 254 2.03 -18.08 6.13
C ARG A 254 2.54 -17.08 7.18
N PHE A 255 1.62 -16.26 7.68
CA PHE A 255 1.90 -15.16 8.62
C PHE A 255 1.13 -15.28 9.94
N ASP A 256 0.48 -16.42 10.17
CA ASP A 256 -0.30 -16.68 11.37
C ASP A 256 -0.39 -18.18 11.68
N ASP A 257 -0.71 -18.50 12.92
CA ASP A 257 -1.01 -19.88 13.32
C ASP A 257 -2.39 -20.31 12.79
N ARG A 258 -2.39 -21.35 11.96
CA ARG A 258 -3.60 -21.95 11.37
C ARG A 258 -4.56 -22.47 12.42
N SER A 259 -4.07 -22.99 13.54
CA SER A 259 -4.91 -23.66 14.54
C SER A 259 -5.83 -22.67 15.27
N ALA A 260 -5.30 -21.51 15.67
CA ALA A 260 -6.06 -20.42 16.29
C ALA A 260 -6.84 -19.53 15.31
N ARG A 261 -6.68 -19.73 13.99
CA ARG A 261 -7.23 -18.81 12.97
C ARG A 261 -8.76 -18.79 12.96
N ALA A 262 -9.42 -19.92 13.22
CA ALA A 262 -10.88 -20.01 13.18
C ALA A 262 -11.52 -19.11 14.25
N GLU A 263 -11.00 -19.14 15.46
CA GLU A 263 -11.43 -18.30 16.58
C GLU A 263 -11.15 -16.82 16.28
N ARG A 264 -9.91 -16.48 15.87
CA ARG A 264 -9.53 -15.09 15.56
C ARG A 264 -10.38 -14.47 14.44
N ARG A 265 -10.82 -15.28 13.47
CA ARG A 265 -11.71 -14.82 12.37
C ARG A 265 -13.08 -14.36 12.86
N GLN A 266 -13.55 -14.83 14.02
CA GLN A 266 -14.81 -14.36 14.61
C GLN A 266 -14.71 -12.88 15.03
N HIS A 267 -13.51 -12.41 15.34
CA HIS A 267 -13.25 -11.03 15.77
C HIS A 267 -12.63 -10.15 14.67
N SER A 268 -11.87 -10.74 13.73
CA SER A 268 -11.20 -9.97 12.69
C SER A 268 -11.07 -10.75 11.37
N LYS A 269 -11.57 -10.14 10.29
CA LYS A 269 -11.35 -10.62 8.91
C LYS A 269 -9.86 -10.63 8.51
N LEU A 270 -9.01 -9.89 9.22
CA LEU A 270 -7.57 -9.80 8.98
C LEU A 270 -6.76 -10.86 9.72
N ALA A 271 -7.39 -11.81 10.41
CA ALA A 271 -6.70 -12.83 11.20
C ALA A 271 -5.45 -13.44 10.51
N PRO A 272 -5.44 -13.74 9.19
CA PRO A 272 -4.25 -14.31 8.54
C PRO A 272 -3.01 -13.42 8.47
N ILE A 273 -3.14 -12.11 8.66
CA ILE A 273 -2.04 -11.13 8.48
C ILE A 273 -1.95 -10.11 9.61
N LYS A 274 -2.94 -10.08 10.51
CA LYS A 274 -3.13 -9.02 11.52
C LYS A 274 -1.88 -8.80 12.37
N GLU A 275 -1.25 -9.88 12.84
CA GLU A 275 -0.07 -9.79 13.71
C GLU A 275 1.11 -9.10 13.00
N LEU A 276 1.42 -9.51 11.77
CA LEU A 276 2.47 -8.87 10.98
C LEU A 276 2.14 -7.41 10.64
N PHE A 277 0.90 -7.14 10.24
CA PHE A 277 0.47 -5.79 9.87
C PHE A 277 0.52 -4.84 11.07
N ASP A 278 -0.02 -5.24 12.22
CA ASP A 278 0.03 -4.47 13.47
C ASP A 278 1.48 -4.23 13.89
N HIS A 279 2.35 -5.25 13.80
CA HIS A 279 3.78 -5.10 14.10
C HIS A 279 4.44 -4.02 13.23
N ILE A 280 4.22 -4.05 11.90
CA ILE A 280 4.78 -3.07 10.98
C ILE A 280 4.29 -1.66 11.31
N VAL A 281 3.00 -1.50 11.57
CA VAL A 281 2.38 -0.21 11.90
C VAL A 281 2.92 0.34 13.22
N GLU A 282 2.95 -0.46 14.28
CA GLU A 282 3.44 -0.03 15.60
C GLU A 282 4.95 0.27 15.57
N THR A 283 5.72 -0.55 14.85
CA THR A 283 7.13 -0.28 14.59
C THR A 283 7.28 1.06 13.89
N SER A 284 6.49 1.32 12.84
CA SER A 284 6.56 2.57 12.10
C SER A 284 6.32 3.80 12.99
N LYS A 285 5.29 3.75 13.84
CA LYS A 285 4.98 4.80 14.83
C LYS A 285 6.14 5.08 15.79
N SER A 286 6.85 4.02 16.20
CA SER A 286 7.94 4.13 17.17
C SER A 286 9.23 4.72 16.58
N LEU A 287 9.48 4.51 15.28
CA LEU A 287 10.76 4.83 14.64
C LEU A 287 10.86 6.24 14.06
N TYR A 288 9.75 6.99 13.94
CA TYR A 288 9.77 8.27 13.25
C TYR A 288 9.01 9.39 13.96
N SER A 289 9.54 10.60 13.87
CA SER A 289 8.92 11.86 14.28
C SER A 289 8.44 12.59 13.05
N LEU A 290 7.13 12.81 12.95
CA LEU A 290 6.51 13.51 11.82
C LEU A 290 6.96 14.96 11.69
N SER A 291 6.80 15.51 10.49
CA SER A 291 6.91 16.94 10.21
C SER A 291 5.60 17.68 10.51
N ASP A 292 5.64 18.99 10.38
CA ASP A 292 4.55 19.93 10.64
C ASP A 292 3.28 19.63 9.85
N CYS A 293 3.43 19.13 8.63
CA CYS A 293 2.34 18.77 7.74
C CYS A 293 2.32 17.26 7.51
N THR A 294 1.13 16.68 7.58
CA THR A 294 0.88 15.24 7.42
C THR A 294 -0.30 15.05 6.48
N THR A 295 -0.43 13.87 5.89
CA THR A 295 -1.50 13.55 4.94
C THR A 295 -2.23 12.28 5.33
N ILE A 296 -3.56 12.28 5.20
CA ILE A 296 -4.37 11.05 5.24
C ILE A 296 -4.99 10.86 3.86
N ASP A 297 -4.76 9.68 3.29
CA ASP A 297 -5.30 9.29 1.98
C ASP A 297 -5.49 7.76 1.92
N GLU A 298 -6.04 7.27 0.81
CA GLU A 298 -6.13 5.85 0.54
C GLU A 298 -5.10 5.35 -0.49
N GLN A 299 -4.65 4.11 -0.26
CA GLN A 299 -3.97 3.30 -1.25
C GLN A 299 -4.83 2.08 -1.57
N LEU A 300 -4.96 1.74 -2.86
CA LEU A 300 -5.63 0.51 -3.29
C LEU A 300 -4.57 -0.49 -3.73
N LEU A 301 -4.46 -1.60 -3.01
CA LEU A 301 -3.60 -2.71 -3.39
C LEU A 301 -4.36 -3.62 -4.36
N GLY A 302 -4.01 -3.57 -5.64
CA GLY A 302 -4.66 -4.33 -6.70
C GLY A 302 -4.74 -5.83 -6.38
N PHE A 303 -5.96 -6.37 -6.34
CA PHE A 303 -6.20 -7.77 -6.03
C PHE A 303 -7.57 -8.21 -6.58
N ARG A 304 -7.57 -9.24 -7.43
CA ARG A 304 -8.79 -9.79 -8.05
C ARG A 304 -9.25 -11.12 -7.45
N GLY A 305 -8.46 -11.74 -6.58
CA GLY A 305 -8.82 -13.01 -5.94
C GLY A 305 -9.96 -12.87 -4.93
N ARG A 306 -10.42 -14.01 -4.41
CA ARG A 306 -11.46 -14.05 -3.38
C ARG A 306 -10.95 -13.46 -2.07
N CYS A 307 -11.50 -12.31 -1.68
CA CYS A 307 -11.22 -11.66 -0.41
C CYS A 307 -12.51 -11.02 0.13
N PRO A 308 -12.90 -11.26 1.39
CA PRO A 308 -14.18 -10.83 1.96
C PRO A 308 -14.28 -9.30 2.20
N PHE A 309 -13.22 -8.56 1.90
CA PHE A 309 -13.16 -7.09 2.01
C PHE A 309 -12.47 -6.46 0.80
N ARG A 310 -12.49 -7.14 -0.35
CA ARG A 310 -12.11 -6.56 -1.64
C ARG A 310 -13.07 -5.41 -1.98
N MET A 311 -12.53 -4.30 -2.43
CA MET A 311 -13.26 -3.10 -2.84
C MET A 311 -13.15 -2.89 -4.34
N TYR A 312 -14.18 -2.29 -4.92
CA TYR A 312 -14.17 -1.75 -6.27
C TYR A 312 -14.11 -0.21 -6.20
N ILE A 313 -13.14 0.40 -6.88
CA ILE A 313 -12.95 1.86 -6.95
C ILE A 313 -12.71 2.23 -8.43
N PRO A 314 -13.74 2.73 -9.14
CA PRO A 314 -13.68 2.97 -10.61
C PRO A 314 -12.54 3.88 -11.05
N SER A 315 -12.22 4.89 -10.24
CA SER A 315 -11.26 5.95 -10.53
C SER A 315 -9.79 5.55 -10.32
N LYS A 316 -9.51 4.35 -9.78
CA LYS A 316 -8.13 3.85 -9.60
C LYS A 316 -7.70 2.98 -10.81
N PRO A 317 -6.40 2.97 -11.18
CA PRO A 317 -5.88 2.16 -12.29
C PRO A 317 -6.24 0.67 -12.14
N ASP A 318 -5.96 0.11 -10.97
CA ASP A 318 -6.50 -1.19 -10.56
C ASP A 318 -7.84 -0.99 -9.88
N LYS A 319 -8.94 -1.24 -10.60
CA LYS A 319 -10.28 -0.97 -10.05
C LYS A 319 -10.66 -1.89 -8.89
N TYR A 320 -10.07 -3.08 -8.77
CA TYR A 320 -10.35 -4.04 -7.70
C TYR A 320 -9.15 -4.25 -6.80
N GLY A 321 -9.34 -4.16 -5.49
CA GLY A 321 -8.24 -4.37 -4.56
C GLY A 321 -8.59 -4.29 -3.09
N ILE A 322 -7.56 -4.35 -2.25
CA ILE A 322 -7.66 -4.17 -0.81
C ILE A 322 -7.40 -2.68 -0.52
N LYS A 323 -8.36 -1.99 0.10
CA LYS A 323 -8.23 -0.57 0.44
C LYS A 323 -7.45 -0.41 1.75
N LEU A 324 -6.31 0.27 1.69
CA LEU A 324 -5.54 0.72 2.84
C LEU A 324 -5.79 2.20 3.05
N LEU A 325 -6.09 2.59 4.27
CA LEU A 325 -6.12 3.99 4.70
C LEU A 325 -4.76 4.29 5.31
N MET A 326 -4.07 5.31 4.82
CA MET A 326 -2.69 5.61 5.18
C MET A 326 -2.58 6.99 5.78
N PHE A 327 -1.76 7.11 6.81
CA PHE A 327 -1.34 8.36 7.40
C PHE A 327 0.16 8.51 7.20
N CYS A 328 0.55 9.59 6.53
CA CYS A 328 1.91 9.80 6.07
C CYS A 328 2.43 11.18 6.46
N ASP A 329 3.75 11.29 6.56
CA ASP A 329 4.43 12.58 6.62
C ASP A 329 4.42 13.26 5.25
N ALA A 330 4.02 14.53 5.18
CA ALA A 330 3.92 15.23 3.89
C ALA A 330 5.29 15.54 3.27
N LYS A 331 6.34 15.69 4.10
CA LYS A 331 7.69 16.07 3.64
C LYS A 331 8.57 14.87 3.27
N SER A 332 8.55 13.82 4.09
CA SER A 332 9.39 12.63 3.89
C SER A 332 8.69 11.47 3.21
N TYR A 333 7.36 11.55 3.03
CA TYR A 333 6.52 10.46 2.53
C TYR A 333 6.50 9.21 3.43
N TYR A 334 7.01 9.33 4.66
CA TYR A 334 7.05 8.23 5.62
C TYR A 334 5.64 7.87 6.10
N MET A 335 5.22 6.61 5.91
CA MET A 335 3.96 6.09 6.45
C MET A 335 4.08 5.91 7.96
N ILE A 336 3.36 6.70 8.76
CA ILE A 336 3.38 6.59 10.22
C ILE A 336 2.33 5.59 10.73
N ASN A 337 1.17 5.51 10.09
CA ASN A 337 0.06 4.67 10.53
C ASN A 337 -0.75 4.21 9.32
N SER A 338 -1.37 3.04 9.39
CA SER A 338 -2.29 2.57 8.36
C SER A 338 -3.31 1.60 8.94
N ILE A 339 -4.49 1.57 8.31
CA ILE A 339 -5.57 0.65 8.65
C ILE A 339 -6.09 0.03 7.35
N ILE A 340 -6.21 -1.30 7.32
CA ILE A 340 -6.87 -2.00 6.22
C ILE A 340 -8.38 -1.87 6.39
N TYR A 341 -9.07 -1.35 5.39
CA TYR A 341 -10.52 -1.19 5.41
C TYR A 341 -11.21 -2.53 5.14
N THR A 342 -11.99 -3.03 6.11
CA THR A 342 -12.65 -4.35 6.02
C THR A 342 -14.16 -4.31 5.77
N GLY A 343 -14.67 -3.18 5.26
CA GLY A 343 -16.09 -2.95 5.02
C GLY A 343 -16.79 -2.14 6.11
N LYS A 344 -18.11 -1.91 5.99
CA LYS A 344 -18.86 -0.98 6.85
C LYS A 344 -18.97 -1.41 8.32
N ASP A 345 -18.91 -2.71 8.60
CA ASP A 345 -18.99 -3.24 9.97
C ASP A 345 -17.70 -3.05 10.78
N SER A 346 -16.68 -2.43 10.18
CA SER A 346 -15.38 -2.18 10.81
C SER A 346 -15.35 -0.94 11.73
N THR A 347 -16.43 -0.17 11.79
CA THR A 347 -16.48 1.09 12.52
C THR A 347 -17.63 1.13 13.52
N PRO A 348 -17.48 1.78 14.69
CA PRO A 348 -18.59 2.05 15.60
C PRO A 348 -19.74 2.77 14.86
N ARG A 349 -20.99 2.37 15.14
CA ARG A 349 -22.19 2.93 14.46
C ARG A 349 -22.43 4.43 14.72
N GLU A 350 -21.72 4.99 15.70
CA GLU A 350 -21.94 6.34 16.23
C GLU A 350 -21.27 7.43 15.38
N LEU A 351 -20.26 7.08 14.57
CA LEU A 351 -19.49 8.03 13.78
C LEU A 351 -19.55 7.72 12.29
N PRO A 352 -19.56 8.75 11.42
CA PRO A 352 -19.29 8.55 10.01
C PRO A 352 -17.94 7.84 9.80
N VAL A 353 -17.90 6.87 8.90
CA VAL A 353 -16.73 6.02 8.63
C VAL A 353 -15.45 6.84 8.42
N ALA A 354 -15.50 7.87 7.58
CA ALA A 354 -14.33 8.69 7.27
C ALA A 354 -13.85 9.52 8.47
N GLU A 355 -14.78 10.00 9.30
CA GLU A 355 -14.45 10.73 10.53
C GLU A 355 -13.78 9.82 11.57
N TYR A 356 -14.30 8.60 11.74
CA TYR A 356 -13.69 7.59 12.61
C TYR A 356 -12.24 7.32 12.20
N TYR A 357 -12.00 7.03 10.92
CA TYR A 357 -10.65 6.75 10.44
C TYR A 357 -9.70 7.93 10.53
N ALA A 358 -10.17 9.15 10.27
CA ALA A 358 -9.35 10.35 10.44
C ALA A 358 -8.90 10.53 11.90
N LEU A 359 -9.79 10.27 12.86
CA LEU A 359 -9.48 10.34 14.29
C LEU A 359 -8.52 9.22 14.72
N GLU A 360 -8.77 7.99 14.26
CA GLU A 360 -7.99 6.81 14.65
C GLU A 360 -6.58 6.84 14.07
N LEU A 361 -6.44 7.17 12.78
CA LEU A 361 -5.14 7.27 12.12
C LEU A 361 -4.26 8.35 12.74
N SER A 362 -4.85 9.47 13.13
CA SER A 362 -4.14 10.66 13.64
C SER A 362 -3.81 10.61 15.13
N THR A 363 -4.17 9.55 15.85
CA THR A 363 -3.93 9.39 17.31
C THR A 363 -2.50 9.75 17.73
N SER A 364 -1.51 9.38 16.92
CA SER A 364 -0.08 9.64 17.16
C SER A 364 0.33 11.12 17.19
N ILE A 365 -0.51 12.04 16.68
CA ILE A 365 -0.22 13.47 16.63
C ILE A 365 -1.17 14.33 17.45
N HIS A 366 -2.10 13.74 18.20
CA HIS A 366 -2.97 14.52 19.09
C HIS A 366 -2.10 15.26 20.13
N GLY A 367 -2.38 16.54 20.36
CA GLY A 367 -1.59 17.39 21.25
C GLY A 367 -0.37 18.07 20.62
N SER A 368 -0.05 17.76 19.36
CA SER A 368 1.22 18.20 18.74
C SER A 368 1.15 19.52 17.95
N ASN A 369 -0.04 20.10 17.76
CA ASN A 369 -0.29 21.27 16.92
C ASN A 369 0.08 21.08 15.43
N ARG A 370 0.18 19.82 14.97
CA ARG A 370 0.43 19.50 13.57
C ARG A 370 -0.81 19.70 12.70
N ASN A 371 -0.59 19.76 11.40
CA ASN A 371 -1.64 19.86 10.39
C ASN A 371 -1.82 18.53 9.64
N ILE A 372 -3.07 18.15 9.41
CA ILE A 372 -3.43 17.06 8.50
C ILE A 372 -4.06 17.64 7.24
N THR A 373 -3.55 17.23 6.09
CA THR A 373 -4.22 17.42 4.81
C THR A 373 -4.89 16.12 4.39
N TYR A 374 -6.17 16.14 4.04
CA TYR A 374 -6.87 14.95 3.54
C TYR A 374 -7.83 15.30 2.41
N ASP A 375 -8.18 14.30 1.59
CA ASP A 375 -9.12 14.46 0.49
C ASP A 375 -10.57 14.70 0.99
N ASN A 376 -11.45 15.05 0.06
CA ASN A 376 -12.86 15.32 0.25
C ASN A 376 -13.61 14.20 0.98
N TRP A 377 -13.18 12.95 0.87
CA TRP A 377 -13.83 11.82 1.54
C TRP A 377 -13.74 11.94 3.07
N PHE A 378 -12.60 12.43 3.58
CA PHE A 378 -12.37 12.65 5.01
C PHE A 378 -12.85 14.03 5.49
N THR A 379 -13.12 14.95 4.57
CA THR A 379 -13.39 16.35 4.91
C THR A 379 -14.80 16.57 5.43
N SER A 380 -14.91 16.80 6.74
CA SER A 380 -16.15 17.24 7.39
C SER A 380 -15.86 18.29 8.49
N ILE A 381 -16.81 19.22 8.69
CA ILE A 381 -16.71 20.22 9.76
C ILE A 381 -16.67 19.55 11.15
N PRO A 382 -17.52 18.55 11.47
CA PRO A 382 -17.44 17.86 12.76
C PRO A 382 -16.08 17.17 13.00
N ALA A 383 -15.49 16.55 11.96
CA ALA A 383 -14.17 15.94 12.07
C ALA A 383 -13.09 17.00 12.38
N ALA A 384 -13.14 18.14 11.68
CA ALA A 384 -12.21 19.26 11.90
C ALA A 384 -12.35 19.85 13.32
N GLU A 385 -13.57 20.04 13.81
CA GLU A 385 -13.83 20.52 15.18
C GLU A 385 -13.28 19.54 16.23
N LYS A 386 -13.54 18.24 16.06
CA LYS A 386 -13.02 17.20 16.97
C LYS A 386 -11.50 17.14 16.97
N LEU A 387 -10.86 17.21 15.80
CA LEU A 387 -9.39 17.26 15.70
C LEU A 387 -8.82 18.54 16.31
N LEU A 388 -9.53 19.67 16.18
CA LEU A 388 -9.12 20.92 16.81
C LEU A 388 -9.14 20.85 18.34
N THR A 389 -10.15 20.19 18.95
CA THR A 389 -10.13 19.93 20.41
C THR A 389 -8.96 19.06 20.86
N LYS A 390 -8.36 18.31 19.93
CA LYS A 390 -7.17 17.49 20.12
C LYS A 390 -5.88 18.19 19.69
N ASN A 391 -5.89 19.52 19.53
CA ASN A 391 -4.76 20.33 19.08
C ASN A 391 -4.16 19.83 17.74
N VAL A 392 -5.03 19.47 16.80
CA VAL A 392 -4.67 19.12 15.42
C VAL A 392 -5.49 20.00 14.48
N THR A 393 -4.82 20.62 13.52
CA THR A 393 -5.50 21.42 12.49
C THR A 393 -5.69 20.59 11.23
N THR A 394 -6.68 20.93 10.41
CA THR A 394 -6.94 20.19 9.18
C THR A 394 -7.14 21.11 7.99
N VAL A 395 -6.75 20.62 6.82
CA VAL A 395 -6.98 21.24 5.51
C VAL A 395 -7.51 20.14 4.58
N GLY A 396 -8.50 20.47 3.77
CA GLY A 396 -9.07 19.51 2.83
C GLY A 396 -10.03 20.18 1.88
N THR A 397 -10.30 19.51 0.77
CA THR A 397 -11.28 19.94 -0.21
C THR A 397 -12.68 19.61 0.29
N MET A 398 -13.64 20.53 0.16
CA MET A 398 -15.04 20.27 0.51
C MET A 398 -15.88 20.05 -0.74
N LYS A 399 -16.76 19.05 -0.72
CA LYS A 399 -17.71 18.85 -1.83
C LYS A 399 -18.67 20.04 -1.93
N LYS A 400 -18.96 20.48 -3.17
CA LYS A 400 -19.87 21.63 -3.42
C LYS A 400 -21.23 21.47 -2.71
N LYS A 401 -21.81 20.26 -2.73
CA LYS A 401 -23.14 19.98 -2.15
C LYS A 401 -23.14 19.79 -0.62
N GLN A 402 -22.05 20.08 0.11
CA GLN A 402 -22.05 19.92 1.56
C GLN A 402 -22.92 21.00 2.22
N ASN A 403 -23.90 20.55 3.02
CA ASN A 403 -25.06 21.32 3.52
C ASN A 403 -24.75 22.56 4.40
N ARG A 404 -23.46 22.90 4.58
CA ARG A 404 -22.96 23.99 5.44
C ARG A 404 -22.16 25.06 4.69
N ASN A 405 -21.94 24.91 3.39
CA ASN A 405 -21.21 25.89 2.60
C ASN A 405 -22.08 27.13 2.31
N PRO A 406 -21.58 28.36 2.53
CA PRO A 406 -22.34 29.57 2.19
C PRO A 406 -22.58 29.68 0.68
N TYR A 407 -23.79 30.11 0.27
CA TYR A 407 -24.16 30.28 -1.14
C TYR A 407 -23.23 31.22 -1.92
N SER A 408 -22.57 32.17 -1.25
CA SER A 408 -21.59 33.08 -1.85
C SER A 408 -20.38 32.37 -2.45
N PHE A 409 -20.06 31.15 -2.00
CA PHE A 409 -18.97 30.34 -2.57
C PHE A 409 -19.36 29.63 -3.88
N PHE A 410 -20.65 29.62 -4.25
CA PHE A 410 -21.18 28.94 -5.44
C PHE A 410 -21.68 29.90 -6.51
N GLY A 411 -21.28 31.18 -6.45
CA GLY A 411 -21.71 32.18 -7.42
C GLY A 411 -21.38 31.74 -8.85
N ASN A 412 -22.38 31.76 -9.73
CA ASN A 412 -22.31 31.50 -11.18
C ASN A 412 -21.45 32.51 -11.97
N GLN A 413 -20.44 33.11 -11.36
CA GLN A 413 -19.51 34.00 -12.05
C GLN A 413 -18.34 33.16 -12.53
N LYS A 414 -18.22 33.00 -13.86
CA LYS A 414 -16.93 32.68 -14.47
C LYS A 414 -15.89 33.60 -13.81
N PRO A 415 -14.75 33.09 -13.32
CA PRO A 415 -13.68 33.97 -12.84
C PRO A 415 -13.39 34.97 -13.98
N PRO A 416 -13.18 36.27 -13.70
CA PRO A 416 -12.96 37.25 -14.75
C PRO A 416 -11.77 36.81 -15.60
N GLN A 417 -12.05 36.41 -16.85
CA GLN A 417 -11.02 36.18 -17.86
C GLN A 417 -10.34 37.53 -18.08
N LYS A 418 -9.10 37.67 -17.59
CA LYS A 418 -8.29 38.85 -17.89
C LYS A 418 -7.91 38.79 -19.37
N HIS A 419 -8.72 39.42 -20.22
CA HIS A 419 -8.31 39.74 -21.58
C HIS A 419 -7.18 40.76 -21.51
N ILE A 420 -5.95 40.30 -21.76
CA ILE A 420 -4.80 41.17 -21.96
C ILE A 420 -4.80 41.54 -23.46
N ASN A 421 -5.35 42.70 -23.79
CA ASN A 421 -5.10 43.32 -25.09
C ASN A 421 -3.67 43.88 -25.08
N VAL A 422 -2.74 43.17 -25.73
CA VAL A 422 -1.40 43.70 -26.01
C VAL A 422 -1.46 44.37 -27.38
N CYS A 423 -1.63 45.70 -27.41
CA CYS A 423 -1.27 46.50 -28.57
C CYS A 423 0.25 46.65 -28.58
N TYR A 424 0.91 46.10 -29.61
CA TYR A 424 2.30 46.41 -29.91
C TYR A 424 2.36 47.75 -30.63
N SER A 425 3.13 48.70 -30.10
CA SER A 425 3.65 49.87 -30.83
C SER A 425 5.15 49.73 -30.97
#